data_AF-A0A142CVX9-F1
#
_entry.id   AF-A0A142CVX9-F1
#
_cell.length_a   1.000
_cell.length_b   1.000
_cell.length_c   1.000
_cell.angle_alpha   90.00
_cell.angle_beta   90.00
_cell.angle_gamma   90.00
#
_symmetry.space_group_name_H-M   'P 1'
#
loop_
_entity.id
_entity.type
_entity.pdbx_description
1 polymer ?
#
loop_
_entity_poly.entity_id
_entity_poly.type
_entity_poly.pdbx_seq_one_letter_code
_entity_poly.pdbx_strand_id
1 'polypeptide(L)'
;MEELLSKFEKLIADGDRMFSSGDYSGAYESYLNALYALAAIVVYRGTGMLVPPERLPGFLGGFPELEDAIRRYSGSAPSEEAVRSLREELERLRGMMSLPSSER
;
A
#
# COMPACT_ATOMS: atom_id res chain seq x y z
N MET A 1 1.68 -7.45 14.41
CA MET A 1 1.30 -6.09 13.97
C MET A 1 2.52 -5.23 13.67
N GLU A 2 3.49 -5.15 14.58
CA GLU A 2 4.73 -4.36 14.37
C GLU A 2 5.49 -4.76 13.10
N GLU A 3 5.59 -6.06 12.79
CA GLU A 3 6.24 -6.53 11.56
C GLU A 3 5.53 -6.05 10.28
N LEU A 4 4.20 -5.98 10.27
CA LEU A 4 3.44 -5.51 9.11
C LEU A 4 3.65 -4.00 8.89
N LEU A 5 3.69 -3.23 9.97
CA LEU A 5 3.99 -1.80 9.93
C LEU A 5 5.43 -1.56 9.46
N SER A 6 6.40 -2.30 10.00
CA SER A 6 7.79 -2.21 9.56
C SER A 6 7.95 -2.57 8.08
N LYS A 7 7.25 -3.62 7.62
CA LYS A 7 7.21 -3.99 6.20
C LYS A 7 6.61 -2.88 5.34
N PHE A 8 5.49 -2.29 5.78
CA PHE A 8 4.86 -1.18 5.08
C PHE A 8 5.82 0.01 4.94
N GLU A 9 6.43 0.48 6.03
CA GLU A 9 7.37 1.60 6.01
C GLU A 9 8.58 1.33 5.12
N LYS A 10 9.12 0.11 5.19
CA LYS A 10 10.24 -0.28 4.32
C LYS A 10 9.86 -0.20 2.84
N LEU A 11 8.67 -0.68 2.47
CA LEU A 11 8.19 -0.66 1.09
C LEU A 11 7.95 0.78 0.58
N ILE A 12 7.49 1.68 1.44
CA ILE A 12 7.39 3.11 1.12
C ILE A 12 8.79 3.68 0.86
N ALA A 13 9.75 3.46 1.77
CA ALA A 13 11.11 3.98 1.61
C ALA A 13 11.84 3.40 0.38
N ASP A 14 11.65 2.11 0.09
CA ASP A 14 12.20 1.47 -1.11
C ASP A 14 11.58 2.07 -2.38
N GLY A 15 10.26 2.30 -2.40
CA GLY A 15 9.58 2.96 -3.50
C GLY A 15 10.01 4.41 -3.71
N ASP A 16 10.17 5.18 -2.63
CA ASP A 16 10.62 6.58 -2.67
C ASP A 16 12.05 6.67 -3.25
N ARG A 17 12.93 5.73 -2.86
CA ARG A 17 14.29 5.62 -3.39
C ARG A 17 14.30 5.27 -4.87
N MET A 18 13.55 4.26 -5.29
CA MET A 18 13.47 3.82 -6.69
C MET A 18 12.90 4.92 -7.58
N PHE A 19 11.86 5.61 -7.10
CA PHE A 19 11.24 6.75 -7.78
C PHE A 19 12.25 7.87 -8.01
N SER A 20 13.02 8.21 -6.97
CA SER A 20 14.05 9.25 -7.05
C SER A 20 15.19 8.89 -8.01
N SER A 21 15.46 7.59 -8.21
CA SER A 21 16.44 7.09 -9.20
C SER A 21 15.88 6.92 -10.62
N GLY A 22 14.60 7.20 -10.85
CA GLY A 22 13.93 6.98 -12.14
C GLY A 22 13.55 5.53 -12.44
N ASP A 23 13.66 4.63 -11.46
CA ASP A 23 13.18 3.24 -11.57
C ASP A 23 11.69 3.19 -11.24
N TYR A 24 10.88 3.64 -12.19
CA TYR A 24 9.43 3.71 -12.01
C TYR A 24 8.78 2.32 -11.89
N SER A 25 9.33 1.30 -12.57
CA SER A 25 8.83 -0.06 -12.45
C SER A 25 9.05 -0.61 -11.03
N GLY A 26 10.28 -0.48 -10.49
CA GLY A 26 10.58 -0.91 -9.13
C GLY A 26 9.81 -0.11 -8.08
N ALA A 27 9.67 1.21 -8.29
CA ALA A 27 8.88 2.07 -7.41
C ALA A 27 7.41 1.65 -7.39
N TYR A 28 6.84 1.37 -8.57
CA TYR A 28 5.48 0.89 -8.71
C TYR A 28 5.25 -0.42 -7.94
N GLU A 29 6.13 -1.40 -8.12
CA GLU A 29 6.05 -2.67 -7.41
C GLU A 29 6.18 -2.49 -5.90
N SER A 30 7.10 -1.63 -5.44
CA SER A 30 7.30 -1.36 -4.01
C SER A 30 6.05 -0.73 -3.39
N TYR A 31 5.46 0.27 -4.04
CA TYR A 31 4.23 0.89 -3.57
C TYR A 31 3.01 -0.04 -3.67
N LEU A 32 2.90 -0.85 -4.71
CA LEU A 32 1.82 -1.84 -4.81
C LEU A 32 1.91 -2.86 -3.68
N ASN A 33 3.12 -3.31 -3.34
CA ASN A 33 3.34 -4.15 -2.17
C ASN A 33 3.02 -3.41 -0.86
N ALA A 34 3.30 -2.11 -0.75
CA ALA A 34 2.91 -1.30 0.40
C ALA A 34 1.38 -1.24 0.54
N LEU A 35 0.65 -1.14 -0.57
CA LEU A 35 -0.81 -1.15 -0.61
C LEU A 35 -1.37 -2.47 -0.06
N TYR A 36 -0.79 -3.61 -0.45
CA TYR A 36 -1.16 -4.91 0.11
C TYR A 36 -0.81 -5.04 1.60
N ALA A 37 0.34 -4.50 2.03
CA ALA A 37 0.72 -4.48 3.44
C ALA A 37 -0.26 -3.63 4.27
N LEU A 38 -0.70 -2.50 3.74
CA LEU A 38 -1.71 -1.62 4.34
C LEU A 38 -3.05 -2.36 4.52
N ALA A 39 -3.50 -3.05 3.48
CA ALA A 39 -4.70 -3.88 3.56
C ALA A 39 -4.58 -5.01 4.59
N ALA A 40 -3.42 -5.68 4.67
CA ALA A 40 -3.18 -6.68 5.71
C ALA A 40 -3.20 -6.07 7.12
N ILE A 41 -2.65 -4.88 7.33
CA ILE A 41 -2.69 -4.16 8.61
C ILE A 41 -4.13 -3.89 9.03
N VAL A 42 -4.95 -3.37 8.11
CA VAL A 42 -6.34 -3.02 8.35
C VAL A 42 -7.17 -4.26 8.68
N VAL A 43 -7.08 -5.31 7.87
CA VAL A 43 -7.77 -6.57 8.10
C VAL A 43 -7.36 -7.17 9.44
N TYR A 44 -6.06 -7.20 9.74
CA TYR A 44 -5.57 -7.72 11.02
C TYR A 44 -6.06 -6.88 12.21
N ARG A 45 -6.12 -5.55 12.10
CA ARG A 45 -6.65 -4.67 13.15
C ARG A 45 -8.14 -4.89 13.41
N GLY A 46 -8.92 -5.09 12.33
CA GLY A 46 -10.37 -5.29 12.42
C GLY A 46 -10.80 -6.69 12.83
N THR A 47 -10.04 -7.72 12.44
CA THR A 47 -10.45 -9.13 12.57
C THR A 47 -9.54 -9.98 13.46
N GLY A 48 -8.32 -9.52 13.74
CA GLY A 48 -7.27 -10.32 14.40
C GLY A 48 -6.64 -11.39 13.51
N MET A 49 -7.04 -11.50 12.23
CA MET A 49 -6.58 -12.55 11.32
C MET A 49 -5.50 -12.03 10.36
N LEU A 50 -4.46 -12.84 10.17
CA LEU A 50 -3.51 -12.64 9.07
C LEU A 50 -4.08 -13.30 7.82
N VAL A 51 -4.44 -12.46 6.85
CA VAL A 51 -5.07 -12.88 5.60
C VAL A 51 -4.06 -12.71 4.46
N PRO A 52 -3.87 -13.72 3.60
CA PRO A 52 -2.97 -13.62 2.46
C PRO A 52 -3.51 -12.62 1.41
N PRO A 53 -2.63 -11.96 0.63
CA PRO A 53 -3.01 -10.85 -0.27
C PRO A 53 -4.17 -11.16 -1.22
N GLU A 54 -4.22 -12.39 -1.75
CA GLU A 54 -5.23 -12.85 -2.72
C GLU A 54 -6.63 -12.92 -2.11
N ARG A 55 -6.72 -12.99 -0.78
CA ARG A 55 -7.98 -13.04 -0.04
C ARG A 55 -8.35 -11.70 0.59
N LEU A 56 -7.45 -10.73 0.66
CA LEU A 56 -7.70 -9.44 1.30
C LEU A 56 -8.99 -8.76 0.83
N PRO A 57 -9.32 -8.69 -0.48
CA PRO A 57 -10.54 -8.01 -0.93
C PRO A 57 -11.82 -8.48 -0.23
N GLY A 58 -11.96 -9.78 0.02
CA GLY A 58 -13.13 -10.33 0.73
C GLY A 58 -13.24 -9.95 2.22
N PHE A 59 -12.18 -9.35 2.79
CA PHE A 59 -12.10 -8.92 4.18
C PHE A 59 -12.02 -7.38 4.31
N LEU A 60 -12.00 -6.66 3.19
CA LEU A 60 -11.94 -5.19 3.14
C LEU A 60 -13.31 -4.52 3.21
N GLY A 61 -14.39 -5.24 3.53
CA GLY A 61 -15.77 -4.71 3.48
C GLY A 61 -16.07 -3.44 4.31
N GLY A 62 -15.14 -2.98 5.15
CA GLY A 62 -15.21 -1.68 5.84
C GLY A 62 -14.31 -0.58 5.25
N PHE A 63 -13.61 -0.84 4.15
CA PHE A 63 -12.56 -0.01 3.54
C PHE A 63 -12.65 -0.04 2.01
N PRO A 64 -13.76 0.44 1.42
CA PRO A 64 -13.98 0.41 -0.02
C PRO A 64 -12.90 1.17 -0.80
N GLU A 65 -12.35 2.25 -0.25
CA GLU A 65 -11.29 3.03 -0.88
C GLU A 65 -10.00 2.21 -1.07
N LEU A 66 -9.71 1.31 -0.13
CA LEU A 66 -8.55 0.44 -0.20
C LEU A 66 -8.76 -0.70 -1.19
N GLU A 67 -9.98 -1.25 -1.24
CA GLU A 67 -10.36 -2.26 -2.23
C GLU A 67 -10.30 -1.69 -3.65
N ASP A 68 -10.83 -0.48 -3.85
CA ASP A 68 -10.79 0.23 -5.13
C ASP A 68 -9.35 0.55 -5.56
N ALA A 69 -8.50 1.00 -4.64
CA ALA A 69 -7.09 1.22 -4.93
C ALA A 69 -6.40 -0.07 -5.38
N ILE A 70 -6.58 -1.19 -4.66
CA ILE A 70 -5.98 -2.48 -5.04
C ILE A 70 -6.45 -2.91 -6.42
N ARG A 71 -7.75 -2.80 -6.70
CA ARG A 71 -8.32 -3.15 -8.01
C ARG A 71 -7.76 -2.29 -9.14
N ARG A 72 -7.56 -0.98 -8.88
CA ARG A 72 -7.03 -0.02 -9.86
C ARG A 72 -5.57 -0.31 -10.20
N TYR A 73 -4.72 -0.48 -9.18
CA TYR A 73 -3.28 -0.55 -9.38
C TYR A 73 -2.77 -1.97 -9.69
N SER A 74 -3.46 -3.03 -9.27
CA SER A 74 -3.06 -4.40 -9.63
C SER A 74 -3.13 -4.72 -11.13
N GLY A 75 -3.98 -4.03 -11.88
CA GLY A 75 -4.13 -4.22 -13.34
C GLY A 75 -3.50 -3.13 -14.21
N SER A 76 -2.89 -2.11 -13.61
CA SER A 76 -2.33 -0.96 -14.34
C SER A 76 -0.85 -1.17 -14.66
N ALA A 77 -0.43 -0.69 -15.84
CA ALA A 77 0.98 -0.69 -16.21
C ALA A 77 1.76 0.37 -15.39
N PRO A 78 3.01 0.09 -15.01
CA PRO A 78 3.85 1.08 -14.33
C PRO A 78 4.18 2.25 -15.28
N SER A 79 3.90 3.48 -14.83
CA SER A 79 4.33 4.74 -15.44
C SER A 79 4.70 5.73 -14.35
N GLU A 80 5.45 6.78 -14.67
CA GLU A 80 5.78 7.82 -13.68
C GLU A 80 4.52 8.42 -13.03
N GLU A 81 3.50 8.72 -13.84
CA GLU A 81 2.22 9.25 -13.34
C GLU A 81 1.48 8.23 -12.47
N ALA A 82 1.48 6.95 -12.87
CA ALA A 82 0.85 5.89 -12.10
C ALA A 82 1.53 5.71 -10.75
N VAL A 83 2.87 5.78 -10.71
CA VAL A 83 3.68 5.69 -9.50
C VAL A 83 3.43 6.88 -8.57
N ARG A 84 3.44 8.11 -9.09
CA ARG A 84 3.10 9.32 -8.32
C ARG A 84 1.69 9.22 -7.73
N SER A 85 0.72 8.85 -8.55
CA SER A 85 -0.67 8.71 -8.13
C SER A 85 -0.84 7.64 -7.04
N LEU A 86 -0.18 6.49 -7.20
CA LEU A 86 -0.20 5.41 -6.22
C LEU A 86 0.42 5.85 -4.89
N ARG A 87 1.54 6.57 -4.93
CA ARG A 87 2.19 7.12 -3.74
C ARG A 87 1.29 8.10 -2.99
N GLU A 88 0.62 9.01 -3.70
CA GLU A 88 -0.33 9.95 -3.10
C GLU A 88 -1.57 9.25 -2.53
N GLU A 89 -2.10 8.24 -3.23
CA GLU A 89 -3.23 7.44 -2.74
C GLU A 89 -2.85 6.68 -1.45
N LEU A 90 -1.66 6.10 -1.40
CA LEU A 90 -1.15 5.40 -0.21
C LEU A 90 -1.08 6.31 1.02
N GLU A 91 -0.61 7.54 0.87
CA GLU A 91 -0.57 8.52 1.95
C GLU A 91 -1.96 8.87 2.46
N ARG A 92 -2.90 9.09 1.54
CA ARG A 92 -4.30 9.35 1.88
C ARG A 92 -4.92 8.19 2.65
N LEU A 93 -4.76 6.97 2.13
CA LEU A 93 -5.28 5.74 2.76
C LEU A 93 -4.65 5.52 4.14
N ARG A 94 -3.32 5.69 4.27
CA ARG A 94 -2.61 5.58 5.55
C ARG A 94 -3.14 6.59 6.57
N GLY A 95 -3.34 7.84 6.15
CA GLY A 95 -3.90 8.91 6.98
C GLY A 95 -5.32 8.61 7.46
N MET A 96 -6.18 8.11 6.58
CA MET A 96 -7.55 7.67 6.93
C MET A 96 -7.53 6.56 8.00
N MET A 97 -6.51 5.69 7.97
CA MET A 97 -6.33 4.60 8.93
C MET A 97 -5.65 5.03 10.23
N SER A 98 -5.32 6.33 10.37
CA SER A 98 -4.59 6.92 11.50
C SER A 98 -3.24 6.23 11.77
N LEU A 99 -2.58 5.75 10.71
CA LEU A 99 -1.23 5.21 10.80
C LEU A 99 -0.22 6.37 10.74
N PRO A 100 0.90 6.30 11.49
CA PRO A 100 1.89 7.37 11.53
C PRO A 100 2.43 7.68 10.14
N SER A 101 2.73 8.95 9.89
CA SER A 101 3.30 9.35 8.61
C SER A 101 4.74 8.89 8.45
N SER A 102 5.13 8.54 7.23
CA SER A 102 6.50 8.14 6.88
C SER A 102 7.48 9.33 6.85
N GLU A 103 6.98 10.57 7.02
CA GLU A 103 7.84 11.75 7.14
C GLU A 103 8.71 11.68 8.42
N ARG A 104 9.98 11.34 8.23
CA ARG A 104 11.10 11.66 9.12
C ARG A 104 12.29 12.17 8.31
#